data_AF-A0A085EU52-F1
#
_entry.id   AF-A0A085EU52-F1
#
_cell.length_a   1.000
_cell.length_b   1.000
_cell.length_c   1.000
_cell.angle_alpha   90.00
_cell.angle_beta   90.00
_cell.angle_gamma   90.00
#
_symmetry.space_group_name_H-M   'P 1'
#
loop_
_entity.id
_entity.type
_entity.pdbx_description
1 polymer ?
#
loop_
_entity_poly.entity_id
_entity_poly.type
_entity_poly.pdbx_seq_one_letter_code
_entity_poly.pdbx_strand_id
1 'polypeptide(L)' 'MTPARFNECLEHLHWSTETLAGILGCDESLTEAYSLGLAEVPAKLGAWLEVLAIAHEVAESGRPTALKGKRYKGLAH' A
#
# COMPACT_ATOMS: atom_id res chain seq x y z
N MET A 1 -3.78 -12.13 -10.14
CA MET A 1 -4.10 -10.69 -10.19
C MET A 1 -3.29 -10.08 -11.33
N THR A 2 -3.82 -9.11 -12.07
CA THR A 2 -3.06 -8.43 -13.13
C THR A 2 -2.09 -7.41 -12.54
N PRO A 3 -0.99 -7.04 -13.23
CA PRO A 3 -0.06 -6.01 -12.76
C PRO A 3 -0.76 -4.66 -12.53
N ALA A 4 -1.69 -4.28 -13.42
CA ALA A 4 -2.47 -3.06 -13.26
C ALA A 4 -3.28 -3.04 -11.95
N ARG A 5 -3.98 -4.15 -11.63
CA ARG A 5 -4.75 -4.24 -10.38
C ARG A 5 -3.86 -4.31 -9.15
N PHE A 6 -2.69 -4.94 -9.27
CA PHE A 6 -1.69 -4.95 -8.20
C PHE A 6 -1.22 -3.53 -7.86
N ASN A 7 -0.88 -2.73 -8.87
CA ASN A 7 -0.49 -1.34 -8.69
C ASN A 7 -1.61 -0.48 -8.09
N GLU A 8 -2.84 -0.66 -8.57
CA GLU A 8 -4.03 0.03 -8.03
C GLU A 8 -4.24 -0.28 -6.54
N CYS A 9 -4.08 -1.54 -6.11
CA CYS A 9 -4.15 -1.89 -4.69
C CYS A 9 -3.08 -1.16 -3.86
N LEU A 10 -1.86 -1.06 -4.35
CA LEU A 10 -0.78 -0.33 -3.67
C LEU A 10 -1.04 1.17 -3.62
N GLU A 11 -1.59 1.75 -4.68
CA GLU A 11 -1.98 3.17 -4.71
C GLU A 11 -3.06 3.48 -3.68
N HIS A 12 -4.10 2.63 -3.56
CA HIS A 12 -5.13 2.77 -2.54
C HIS A 12 -4.56 2.70 -1.13
N LEU A 13 -3.57 1.84 -0.91
CA LEU A 13 -2.89 1.69 0.38
C LEU A 13 -1.84 2.77 0.65
N HIS A 14 -1.53 3.60 -0.34
CA HIS A 14 -0.40 4.52 -0.34
C HIS A 14 0.94 3.82 -0.08
N TRP A 15 1.11 2.60 -0.60
CA TRP A 15 2.32 1.80 -0.49
C TRP A 15 3.15 1.84 -1.78
N SER A 16 4.48 1.80 -1.64
CA SER A 16 5.40 1.49 -2.73
C SER A 16 5.70 -0.03 -2.81
N THR A 17 6.35 -0.47 -3.88
CA THR A 17 6.94 -1.83 -3.97
C THR A 17 7.92 -2.08 -2.82
N GLU A 18 8.81 -1.12 -2.53
CA GLU A 18 9.71 -1.14 -1.37
C GLU A 18 8.95 -1.39 -0.05
N THR A 19 7.86 -0.66 0.18
CA THR A 19 7.04 -0.81 1.40
C THR A 19 6.45 -2.21 1.49
N LEU A 20 5.91 -2.73 0.39
CA LEU A 20 5.36 -4.09 0.35
C LEU A 20 6.46 -5.13 0.61
N ALA A 21 7.62 -4.98 -0.02
CA ALA A 21 8.76 -5.88 0.16
C ALA A 21 9.19 -5.94 1.64
N GLY A 22 9.26 -4.77 2.29
CA GLY A 22 9.52 -4.66 3.73
C GLY A 22 8.47 -5.37 4.59
N ILE A 23 7.18 -5.26 4.24
CA ILE A 23 6.09 -5.96 4.96
C ILE A 23 6.16 -7.48 4.76
N LEU A 24 6.48 -7.94 3.55
CA LEU A 24 6.58 -9.36 3.22
C LEU A 24 7.91 -10.00 3.67
N GLY A 25 8.91 -9.19 3.99
CA GLY A 25 10.27 -9.66 4.30
C GLY A 25 10.95 -10.31 3.10
N CYS A 26 10.64 -9.86 1.89
CA CYS A 26 11.26 -10.33 0.65
C CYS A 26 12.10 -9.24 0.00
N ASP A 27 12.84 -9.60 -1.06
CA ASP A 27 13.58 -8.64 -1.86
C ASP A 27 12.64 -7.75 -2.68
N GLU A 28 12.98 -6.47 -2.85
CA GLU A 28 12.15 -5.51 -3.59
C GLU A 28 11.99 -5.91 -5.06
N SER A 29 13.01 -6.49 -5.68
CA SER A 29 12.96 -6.91 -7.09
C SER A 29 11.81 -7.88 -7.38
N LEU A 30 11.39 -8.67 -6.38
CA LEU A 30 10.24 -9.57 -6.52
C LEU A 30 8.93 -8.79 -6.62
N THR A 31 8.76 -7.77 -5.77
CA THR A 31 7.57 -6.91 -5.79
C THR A 31 7.53 -5.97 -7.00
N GLU A 32 8.69 -5.51 -7.48
CA GLU A 32 8.80 -4.79 -8.76
C GLU A 32 8.44 -5.70 -9.93
N ALA A 33 8.90 -6.94 -9.94
CA ALA A 33 8.55 -7.91 -10.98
C ALA A 33 7.03 -8.14 -11.04
N TYR A 34 6.34 -8.16 -9.89
CA TYR A 34 4.88 -8.20 -9.85
C TYR A 34 4.23 -6.94 -10.44
N SER A 35 4.72 -5.76 -10.05
CA SER A 35 4.25 -4.46 -10.53
C SER A 35 4.40 -4.27 -12.05
N LEU A 36 5.52 -4.76 -12.60
CA LEU A 36 5.85 -4.68 -14.02
C LEU A 36 5.26 -5.84 -14.84
N GLY A 37 4.68 -6.86 -14.19
CA GLY A 37 4.19 -8.07 -14.88
C GLY A 37 5.28 -9.00 -15.39
N LEU A 38 6.50 -8.89 -14.86
CA LEU A 38 7.61 -9.81 -15.12
C LEU A 38 7.47 -11.12 -14.33
N ALA A 39 6.68 -11.11 -13.26
CA ALA A 39 6.33 -12.28 -12.48
C ALA A 39 4.83 -12.30 -12.16
N GLU A 40 4.25 -13.49 -12.03
CA GLU A 40 2.87 -13.65 -11.60
C GLU A 40 2.71 -13.37 -10.10
N VAL A 41 1.70 -12.57 -9.75
CA VAL A 41 1.32 -12.32 -8.36
C VAL A 41 0.72 -13.60 -7.76
N PRO A 42 1.28 -14.15 -6.66
CA PRO A 42 0.71 -15.30 -5.98
C PRO A 42 -0.75 -15.05 -5.56
N ALA A 43 -1.63 -16.02 -5.77
CA ALA A 43 -3.08 -15.85 -5.53
C ALA A 43 -3.40 -15.39 -4.09
N LYS A 44 -2.69 -15.95 -3.09
CA LYS A 44 -2.85 -15.57 -1.68
C LYS A 44 -2.44 -14.12 -1.42
N LEU A 45 -1.36 -13.65 -2.04
CA LEU A 45 -0.90 -12.26 -1.94
C LEU A 45 -1.92 -11.32 -2.59
N GLY A 46 -2.39 -11.65 -3.80
CA GLY A 46 -3.41 -10.87 -4.48
C GLY A 46 -4.69 -10.73 -3.67
N ALA A 47 -5.22 -11.84 -3.12
CA ALA A 47 -6.42 -11.80 -2.29
C ALA A 47 -6.24 -10.96 -1.02
N TRP A 48 -5.06 -11.01 -0.40
CA TRP A 48 -4.76 -10.21 0.78
C TRP A 48 -4.68 -8.71 0.46
N LEU A 49 -4.05 -8.32 -0.66
CA LEU A 49 -4.00 -6.92 -1.11
C LEU A 49 -5.39 -6.36 -1.43
N GLU A 50 -6.25 -7.14 -2.09
CA GLU A 50 -7.64 -6.72 -2.38
C GLU A 50 -8.43 -6.39 -1.11
N VAL A 51 -8.35 -7.27 -0.10
CA VAL A 51 -9.05 -7.06 1.18
C VAL A 51 -8.56 -5.79 1.87
N LEU A 52 -7.25 -5.54 1.85
CA LEU A 52 -6.68 -4.33 2.43
C LEU A 52 -7.09 -3.07 1.67
N ALA A 53 -7.05 -3.09 0.33
CA ALA A 53 -7.45 -1.95 -0.50
C ALA A 53 -8.93 -1.58 -0.25
N ILE A 54 -9.83 -2.57 -0.26
CA ILE A 54 -11.26 -2.37 0.05
C ILE A 54 -11.44 -1.79 1.45
N ALA A 55 -10.75 -2.34 2.45
CA ALA A 55 -10.85 -1.84 3.82
C ALA A 55 -10.35 -0.38 3.93
N HIS A 56 -9.29 -0.03 3.20
CA HIS A 56 -8.74 1.32 3.17
C HIS A 56 -9.72 2.31 2.52
N GLU A 57 -10.29 1.95 1.36
CA GLU A 57 -11.31 2.76 0.67
C GLU A 57 -12.52 3.05 1.55
N VAL A 58 -13.00 2.06 2.31
CA VAL A 58 -14.12 2.25 3.25
C VAL A 58 -13.72 3.19 4.39
N ALA A 59 -12.54 2.99 4.97
CA ALA A 59 -12.03 3.81 6.06
C ALA A 59 -11.73 5.26 5.65
N GLU A 60 -11.51 5.51 4.35
CA GLU A 60 -11.18 6.83 3.81
C GLU A 60 -12.23 7.89 4.12
N SER A 61 -13.50 7.50 4.16
CA SER A 61 -14.61 8.38 4.58
C SER A 61 -14.45 8.94 6.00
N GLY A 62 -13.72 8.23 6.87
CA GLY A 62 -13.40 8.62 8.24
C GLY A 62 -12.06 9.35 8.39
N ARG A 63 -11.34 9.67 7.30
CA ARG A 63 -10.02 10.31 7.35
C ARG A 63 -10.07 11.63 8.15
N PRO A 64 -9.31 11.77 9.25
CA PRO A 64 -9.33 12.98 10.07
C PRO A 64 -8.78 14.22 9.35
N THR A 65 -9.65 15.02 8.75
CA THR A 65 -9.26 16.24 8.01
C THR A 65 -8.77 17.36 8.92
N ALA A 66 -9.14 17.35 10.20
CA ALA A 66 -8.73 18.34 11.21
C ALA A 66 -7.21 18.35 11.49
N LEU A 67 -6.46 17.34 11.03
CA LEU A 67 -5.01 17.27 11.16
C LEU A 67 -4.27 17.95 10.00
N LYS A 68 -4.95 18.26 8.88
CA LYS A 68 -4.32 18.83 7.69
C LYS A 68 -3.62 20.15 8.03
N GLY A 69 -2.33 20.24 7.71
CA GLY A 69 -1.50 21.43 7.93
C GLY A 69 -1.10 21.69 9.39
N LYS A 70 -1.49 20.83 10.34
CA LYS A 70 -0.99 20.93 11.72
C LYS A 70 0.48 20.55 11.77
N ARG A 71 1.24 21.30 12.57
CA ARG A 71 2.65 21.02 12.87
C ARG A 71 2.78 20.68 14.34
N TYR A 72 3.67 19.75 14.64
CA TYR A 72 4.10 19.53 16.02
C TYR A 72 4.72 20.83 16.55
N LYS A 73 4.15 21.38 17.62
CA LYS A 73 4.74 22.48 18.37
C LYS A 73 5.30 21.85 19.63
N GLY A 74 6.59 21.54 19.64
CA GLY A 74 7.25 21.06 20.84
C GLY A 74 7.06 22.02 22.00
N LEU A 75 7.00 21.50 23.23
CA LEU A 75 7.09 22.31 24.45
C LEU A 75 8.42 23.06 24.39
N ALA A 76 8.39 24.39 24.40
CA ALA A 76 9.59 25.20 24.58
C ALA A 76 10.25 24.78 25.91
N HIS A 77 11.50 24.32 25.84
CA HIS A 77 12.35 24.08 27.00
C HIS A 77 12.89 25.40 27.54
#